data_AF-A0A852L125-F1
#
_entry.id   AF-A0A852L125-F1
#
_cell.length_a   1.000
_cell.length_b   1.000
_cell.length_c   1.000
_cell.angle_alpha   90.00
_cell.angle_beta   90.00
_cell.angle_gamma   90.00
#
_symmetry.space_group_name_H-M   'P 1'
#
loop_
_entity.id
_entity.type
_entity.pdbx_description
1 polymer ?
#
loop_
_entity_poly.entity_id
_entity_poly.type
_entity_poly.pdbx_seq_one_letter_code
_entity_poly.pdbx_strand_id
1 'polypeptide(L)'
;WLMSDNMHHQWLLLAACFWVIFMFMVASKFITLTFKDPDGYSAKQEPLILTAVTKVEEVHLPENKYWPEKFQPTGKAFSGNLIRQPLVHMERLELLRNVCRDTALRNLSHTAVSKFVLDRIFVCDKHKILFCQTPKVGNTQWKKVLIVLNGAFSSIEEIPENVVHDHEKNGLPRLSSFSDSEIRKRLNLYFKFFIVRDPFERLISAFKDKFVHNPRFEPWYRHEIAPGIIRKYRKNRTETKGLQFEDFVRYLGDPNHRWLDVQFGDHIIHWVTYVELCAPCEITYSVIGHHETLEDDAPYILKAAGIDHLVSYPTIPPGITVYNRTKVERYFSGISKRDIRRLYARFEGDFKLFGYQEPDFLLN
;
A
#
# COMPACT_ATOMS: atom_id res chain seq x y z
N TRP A 1 -21.56 -11.56 67.18
CA TRP A 1 -22.46 -11.87 66.05
C TRP A 1 -23.02 -10.62 65.36
N LEU A 2 -23.51 -9.60 66.06
CA LEU A 2 -24.06 -8.37 65.43
C LEU A 2 -23.05 -7.41 64.75
N MET A 3 -21.74 -7.47 65.04
CA MET A 3 -20.75 -6.59 64.39
C MET A 3 -20.23 -7.12 63.04
N SER A 4 -20.33 -8.43 62.79
CA SER A 4 -19.82 -9.06 61.56
C SER A 4 -20.76 -8.84 60.37
N ASP A 5 -22.08 -8.84 60.63
CA ASP A 5 -23.09 -8.59 59.60
C ASP A 5 -23.08 -7.15 59.08
N ASN A 6 -22.81 -6.17 59.96
CA ASN A 6 -22.73 -4.76 59.55
C ASN A 6 -21.55 -4.48 58.60
N MET A 7 -20.40 -5.12 58.81
CA MET A 7 -19.28 -4.97 57.88
C MET A 7 -19.58 -5.66 56.55
N HIS A 8 -20.17 -6.85 56.56
CA HIS A 8 -20.53 -7.56 55.33
C HIS A 8 -21.55 -6.75 54.50
N HIS A 9 -22.49 -6.07 55.16
CA HIS A 9 -23.45 -5.19 54.50
C HIS A 9 -22.79 -3.95 53.88
N GLN A 10 -21.80 -3.34 54.57
CA GLN A 10 -21.02 -2.23 54.02
C GLN A 10 -20.18 -2.64 52.80
N TRP A 11 -19.55 -3.83 52.82
CA TRP A 11 -18.80 -4.33 51.67
C TRP A 11 -19.69 -4.63 50.45
N LEU A 12 -20.89 -5.16 50.69
CA LEU A 12 -21.88 -5.37 49.62
C LEU A 12 -22.39 -4.04 49.04
N LEU A 13 -22.63 -3.04 49.88
CA LEU A 13 -23.02 -1.69 49.43
C LEU A 13 -21.91 -1.03 48.61
N LEU A 14 -20.64 -1.15 49.03
CA LEU A 14 -19.51 -0.62 48.28
C LEU A 14 -19.33 -1.33 46.92
N ALA A 15 -19.50 -2.65 46.88
CA ALA A 15 -19.47 -3.42 45.65
C ALA A 15 -20.62 -3.02 44.71
N ALA A 16 -21.83 -2.83 45.23
CA ALA A 16 -22.99 -2.36 44.46
C ALA A 16 -22.77 -0.95 43.90
N CYS A 17 -22.26 -0.01 44.71
CA CYS A 17 -21.92 1.34 44.27
C CYS A 17 -20.84 1.33 43.17
N PHE A 18 -19.81 0.50 43.30
CA PHE A 18 -18.78 0.33 42.28
C PHE A 18 -19.37 -0.20 40.96
N TRP A 19 -20.24 -1.21 41.03
CA TRP A 19 -20.92 -1.76 39.86
C TRP A 19 -21.83 -0.76 39.16
N VAL A 20 -22.55 0.09 39.91
CA VAL A 20 -23.39 1.15 39.34
C VAL A 20 -22.55 2.20 38.62
N ILE A 21 -21.42 2.62 39.21
CA ILE A 21 -20.49 3.57 38.58
C ILE A 21 -19.85 2.96 37.32
N PHE A 22 -19.43 1.69 37.39
CA PHE A 22 -18.88 0.97 36.24
C PHE A 22 -19.89 0.86 35.09
N MET A 23 -21.15 0.51 35.40
CA MET A 23 -22.23 0.48 34.41
C MET A 23 -22.51 1.87 33.82
N PHE A 24 -22.47 2.93 34.61
CA PHE A 24 -22.60 4.31 34.11
C PHE A 24 -21.43 4.71 33.20
N MET A 25 -20.19 4.33 33.53
CA MET A 25 -19.02 4.60 32.68
C MET A 25 -19.09 3.84 31.35
N VAL A 26 -19.50 2.57 31.38
CA VAL A 26 -19.69 1.75 30.19
C VAL A 26 -20.85 2.30 29.35
N ALA A 27 -22.00 2.60 29.96
CA ALA A 27 -23.14 3.20 29.29
C ALA A 27 -22.82 4.57 28.69
N SER A 28 -22.08 5.43 29.39
CA SER A 28 -21.63 6.73 28.87
C SER A 28 -20.70 6.58 27.66
N LYS A 29 -19.78 5.61 27.68
CA LYS A 29 -18.95 5.28 26.50
C LYS A 29 -19.78 4.72 25.34
N PHE A 30 -20.81 3.92 25.62
CA PHE A 30 -21.72 3.39 24.60
C PHE A 30 -22.66 4.47 24.03
N ILE A 31 -23.15 5.39 24.85
CA ILE A 31 -23.94 6.56 24.42
C ILE A 31 -23.09 7.49 23.53
N THR A 32 -21.81 7.66 23.88
CA THR A 32 -20.87 8.42 23.03
C THR A 32 -20.57 7.71 21.70
N LEU A 33 -20.76 6.38 21.63
CA LEU A 33 -20.65 5.56 20.42
C LEU A 33 -21.95 5.51 19.61
N THR A 34 -23.13 5.65 20.22
CA THR A 34 -24.43 5.62 19.54
C THR A 34 -24.96 7.01 19.13
N PHE A 35 -24.46 8.10 19.69
CA PHE A 35 -24.77 9.48 19.22
C PHE A 35 -23.84 9.97 18.10
N LYS A 36 -23.00 9.10 17.56
CA LYS A 36 -22.29 9.36 16.32
C LYS A 36 -23.00 8.61 15.19
N ASP A 37 -24.28 8.91 15.02
CA ASP A 37 -25.05 8.33 13.92
C ASP A 37 -24.55 8.90 12.58
N PRO A 38 -24.39 8.02 11.57
CA PRO A 38 -24.17 8.38 10.19
C PRO A 38 -25.53 8.64 9.55
N ASP A 39 -25.84 9.88 9.17
CA ASP A 39 -26.73 10.16 8.03
C ASP A 39 -26.77 11.65 7.69
N GLY A 40 -26.53 11.95 6.42
CA GLY A 40 -26.63 13.29 5.85
C GLY A 40 -26.35 13.29 4.36
N TYR A 41 -27.43 13.24 3.57
CA TYR A 41 -27.52 13.42 2.11
C TYR A 41 -27.40 12.18 1.21
N SER A 42 -28.45 11.35 1.27
CA SER A 42 -29.05 10.80 0.06
C SER A 42 -29.88 11.90 -0.62
N ALA A 43 -29.38 12.46 -1.72
CA ALA A 43 -30.17 13.29 -2.63
C ALA A 43 -30.51 12.45 -3.87
N LYS A 44 -31.79 12.08 -3.98
CA LYS A 44 -32.40 11.56 -5.21
C LYS A 44 -32.24 12.58 -6.33
N GLN A 45 -31.75 12.16 -7.49
CA GLN A 45 -31.96 12.87 -8.75
C GLN A 45 -32.53 11.89 -9.78
N GLU A 46 -33.82 12.05 -10.07
CA GLU A 46 -34.39 11.66 -11.36
C GLU A 46 -33.86 12.63 -12.45
N PRO A 47 -33.71 12.18 -13.69
CA PRO A 47 -33.12 12.99 -14.75
C PRO A 47 -34.17 13.93 -15.36
N LEU A 48 -34.00 15.22 -15.14
CA LEU A 48 -34.75 16.26 -15.84
C LEU A 48 -33.98 16.63 -17.11
N ILE A 49 -34.53 16.20 -18.24
CA ILE A 49 -34.12 16.56 -19.59
C ILE A 49 -34.29 18.07 -19.75
N LEU A 50 -33.19 18.79 -19.94
CA LEU A 50 -33.23 20.11 -20.56
C LEU A 50 -32.17 20.20 -21.66
N THR A 51 -32.69 20.14 -22.88
CA THR A 51 -32.10 20.58 -24.13
C THR A 51 -31.42 21.95 -24.00
N ALA A 52 -30.13 22.00 -24.29
CA ALA A 52 -29.47 23.23 -24.73
C ALA A 52 -28.39 22.87 -25.76
N VAL A 53 -28.79 23.08 -27.01
CA VAL A 53 -27.99 22.96 -28.23
C VAL A 53 -26.82 23.93 -28.16
N THR A 54 -25.59 23.44 -28.29
CA THR A 54 -24.48 24.24 -28.80
C THR A 54 -23.88 23.55 -30.01
N LYS A 55 -24.01 24.27 -31.11
CA LYS A 55 -23.64 23.99 -32.49
C LYS A 55 -22.11 23.79 -32.56
N VAL A 56 -21.66 22.62 -33.00
CA VAL A 56 -20.29 22.41 -33.48
C VAL A 56 -20.40 22.18 -34.97
N GLU A 57 -19.77 23.06 -35.73
CA GLU A 57 -19.66 23.04 -37.19
C GLU A 57 -18.95 21.76 -37.66
N GLU A 58 -19.60 21.05 -38.58
CA GLU A 58 -19.04 19.95 -39.35
C GLU A 58 -17.90 20.43 -40.24
N VAL A 59 -16.73 19.81 -40.12
CA VAL A 59 -15.73 19.79 -41.19
C VAL A 59 -15.78 18.40 -41.82
N HIS A 60 -16.30 18.35 -43.04
CA HIS A 60 -16.35 17.17 -43.90
C HIS A 60 -14.94 16.62 -44.19
N LEU A 61 -14.75 15.32 -43.91
CA LEU A 61 -13.68 14.50 -44.47
C LEU A 61 -14.30 13.63 -45.58
N PRO A 62 -13.78 13.66 -46.82
CA PRO A 62 -14.21 12.70 -47.82
C PRO A 62 -13.46 11.37 -47.61
N GLU A 63 -14.24 10.31 -47.46
CA GLU A 63 -13.84 8.93 -47.67
C GLU A 63 -13.28 8.76 -49.10
N ASN A 64 -12.06 8.26 -49.23
CA ASN A 64 -11.73 7.37 -50.34
C ASN A 64 -10.56 6.44 -50.00
N LYS A 65 -10.85 5.15 -50.19
CA LYS A 65 -9.92 4.01 -50.20
C LYS A 65 -8.80 4.26 -51.21
N TYR A 66 -7.55 3.94 -50.85
CA TYR A 66 -6.59 3.21 -51.68
C TYR A 66 -5.31 2.96 -50.86
N TRP A 67 -4.95 1.70 -50.64
CA TRP A 67 -3.60 1.31 -50.23
C TRP A 67 -2.74 1.13 -51.48
N PRO A 68 -1.51 1.65 -51.50
CA PRO A 68 -0.43 1.02 -52.23
C PRO A 68 0.71 0.60 -51.28
N GLU A 69 1.26 -0.57 -51.60
CA GLU A 69 2.37 -1.25 -50.97
C GLU A 69 3.68 -0.44 -50.92
N LYS A 70 4.49 -0.81 -49.92
CA LYS A 70 5.96 -0.67 -49.78
C LYS A 70 6.51 0.76 -49.60
N PHE A 71 6.63 1.15 -48.33
CA PHE A 71 7.70 2.03 -47.87
C PHE A 71 8.86 1.20 -47.30
N GLN A 72 10.02 1.25 -47.96
CA GLN A 72 11.29 0.83 -47.38
C GLN A 72 11.74 1.88 -46.34
N PRO A 73 12.19 1.49 -45.13
CA PRO A 73 12.71 2.47 -44.18
C PRO A 73 14.21 2.68 -44.41
N THR A 74 14.56 3.74 -45.13
CA THR A 74 15.84 4.42 -44.93
C THR A 74 15.67 5.46 -43.82
N GLY A 75 16.32 5.27 -42.68
CA GLY A 75 16.40 6.31 -41.66
C GLY A 75 16.64 5.77 -40.26
N LYS A 76 17.88 5.94 -39.79
CA LYS A 76 18.37 5.96 -38.39
C LYS A 76 17.55 5.14 -37.39
N ALA A 77 18.16 4.07 -36.89
CA ALA A 77 17.73 3.38 -35.68
C ALA A 77 17.40 4.39 -34.58
N PHE A 78 16.11 4.67 -34.38
CA PHE A 78 15.61 5.25 -33.15
C PHE A 78 16.02 4.25 -32.06
N SER A 79 16.79 4.72 -31.08
CA SER A 79 17.22 3.91 -29.95
C SER A 79 16.00 3.21 -29.37
N GLY A 80 15.93 1.88 -29.50
CA GLY A 80 14.76 1.08 -29.12
C GLY A 80 14.33 1.29 -27.66
N ASN A 81 15.25 1.78 -26.81
CA ASN A 81 14.97 2.10 -25.42
C ASN A 81 14.02 3.31 -25.25
N LEU A 82 14.04 4.30 -26.16
CA LEU A 82 13.23 5.52 -26.01
C LEU A 82 11.73 5.27 -26.25
N ILE A 83 11.39 4.27 -27.08
CA ILE A 83 10.00 3.86 -27.36
C ILE A 83 9.56 2.77 -26.37
N ARG A 84 10.48 1.89 -25.93
CA ARG A 84 10.17 0.74 -25.08
C ARG A 84 9.69 1.13 -23.68
N GLN A 85 10.28 2.13 -23.03
CA GLN A 85 9.88 2.52 -21.67
C GLN A 85 8.44 3.06 -21.59
N PRO A 86 8.01 4.03 -22.43
CA PRO A 86 6.61 4.45 -22.47
C PRO A 86 5.61 3.31 -22.67
N LEU A 87 5.94 2.34 -23.55
CA LEU A 87 5.08 1.18 -23.82
C LEU A 87 4.90 0.30 -22.58
N VAL A 88 5.97 -0.02 -21.86
CA VAL A 88 5.91 -0.86 -20.63
C VAL A 88 4.98 -0.25 -19.58
N HIS A 89 5.03 1.08 -19.37
CA HIS A 89 4.16 1.73 -18.41
C HIS A 89 2.70 1.78 -18.87
N MET A 90 2.43 1.92 -20.17
CA MET A 90 1.07 1.84 -20.72
C MET A 90 0.50 0.42 -20.54
N GLU A 91 1.26 -0.62 -20.86
CA GLU A 91 0.88 -2.03 -20.68
C GLU A 91 0.52 -2.34 -19.22
N ARG A 92 1.32 -1.86 -18.25
CA ARG A 92 1.03 -2.03 -16.82
C ARG A 92 -0.28 -1.38 -16.39
N LEU A 93 -0.56 -0.15 -16.87
CA LEU A 93 -1.81 0.54 -16.55
C LEU A 93 -3.02 -0.12 -17.24
N GLU A 94 -2.83 -0.65 -18.45
CA GLU A 94 -3.86 -1.41 -19.15
C GLU A 94 -4.18 -2.72 -18.43
N LEU A 95 -3.16 -3.47 -18.03
CA LEU A 95 -3.33 -4.67 -17.21
C LEU A 95 -4.10 -4.35 -15.92
N LEU A 96 -3.69 -3.32 -15.18
CA LEU A 96 -4.39 -2.89 -13.97
C LEU A 96 -5.86 -2.61 -14.26
N ARG A 97 -6.18 -1.81 -15.30
CA ARG A 97 -7.56 -1.48 -15.67
C ARG A 97 -8.38 -2.71 -16.03
N ASN A 98 -7.78 -3.67 -16.73
CA ASN A 98 -8.45 -4.91 -17.11
C ASN A 98 -8.80 -5.74 -15.88
N VAL A 99 -7.86 -5.91 -14.94
CA VAL A 99 -8.11 -6.62 -13.68
C VAL A 99 -9.12 -5.90 -12.79
N CYS A 100 -9.09 -4.56 -12.74
CA CYS A 100 -10.06 -3.77 -11.97
C CYS A 100 -11.50 -3.87 -12.53
N ARG A 101 -11.66 -4.09 -13.85
CA ARG A 101 -12.97 -4.26 -14.50
C ARG A 101 -13.54 -5.67 -14.35
N ASP A 102 -12.68 -6.66 -14.08
CA ASP A 102 -13.12 -8.04 -13.88
C ASP A 102 -13.91 -8.19 -12.57
N THR A 103 -15.21 -8.42 -12.71
CA THR A 103 -16.13 -8.56 -11.58
C THR A 103 -15.85 -9.80 -10.73
N ALA A 104 -15.24 -10.84 -11.31
CA ALA A 104 -14.87 -12.05 -10.58
C ALA A 104 -13.69 -11.79 -9.62
N LEU A 105 -12.84 -10.80 -9.93
CA LEU A 105 -11.66 -10.46 -9.13
C LEU A 105 -11.91 -9.32 -8.14
N ARG A 106 -13.14 -8.76 -8.08
CA ARG A 106 -13.46 -7.56 -7.30
C ARG A 106 -13.02 -7.64 -5.83
N ASN A 107 -13.21 -8.79 -5.18
CA ASN A 107 -12.84 -8.99 -3.77
C ASN A 107 -11.32 -9.00 -3.53
N LEU A 108 -10.53 -9.23 -4.58
CA LEU A 108 -9.07 -9.28 -4.53
C LEU A 108 -8.45 -7.96 -4.97
N SER A 109 -9.17 -7.13 -5.74
CA SER A 109 -8.63 -5.94 -6.40
C SER A 109 -9.17 -4.60 -5.88
N HIS A 110 -10.34 -4.56 -5.23
CA HIS A 110 -10.97 -3.32 -4.76
C HIS A 110 -10.90 -3.17 -3.24
N THR A 111 -10.74 -1.94 -2.78
CA THR A 111 -10.89 -1.55 -1.37
C THR A 111 -11.37 -0.11 -1.24
N ALA A 112 -12.09 0.21 -0.18
CA ALA A 112 -12.50 1.60 0.05
C ALA A 112 -11.28 2.51 0.28
N VAL A 113 -11.31 3.71 -0.29
CA VAL A 113 -10.33 4.77 -0.03
C VAL A 113 -10.54 5.30 1.39
N SER A 114 -10.00 4.59 2.35
CA SER A 114 -10.10 4.88 3.79
C SER A 114 -9.02 5.85 4.25
N LYS A 115 -9.14 6.33 5.50
CA LYS A 115 -8.06 7.11 6.14
C LYS A 115 -6.73 6.35 6.11
N PHE A 116 -6.74 5.02 6.25
CA PHE A 116 -5.52 4.21 6.20
C PHE A 116 -4.81 4.33 4.84
N VAL A 117 -5.56 4.26 3.73
CA VAL A 117 -5.04 4.48 2.37
C VAL A 117 -4.52 5.90 2.22
N LEU A 118 -5.32 6.89 2.61
CA LEU A 118 -4.97 8.31 2.48
C LEU A 118 -3.73 8.70 3.32
N ASP A 119 -3.55 8.07 4.49
CA ASP A 119 -2.35 8.23 5.31
C ASP A 119 -1.09 7.73 4.60
N ARG A 120 -1.19 6.83 3.62
CA ARG A 120 -0.04 6.33 2.84
C ARG A 120 0.31 7.20 1.64
N ILE A 121 -0.53 8.16 1.27
CA ILE A 121 -0.27 9.01 0.11
C ILE A 121 0.43 10.28 0.57
N PHE A 122 1.69 10.47 0.17
CA PHE A 122 2.43 11.70 0.41
C PHE A 122 2.12 12.75 -0.65
N VAL A 123 2.04 14.00 -0.23
CA VAL A 123 1.67 15.14 -1.06
C VAL A 123 2.86 16.08 -1.26
N CYS A 124 3.13 16.40 -2.53
CA CYS A 124 4.04 17.47 -2.92
C CYS A 124 3.24 18.49 -3.76
N ASP A 125 2.65 19.49 -3.09
CA ASP A 125 1.81 20.49 -3.74
C ASP A 125 2.59 21.35 -4.75
N LYS A 126 3.85 21.67 -4.43
CA LYS A 126 4.74 22.49 -5.27
C LYS A 126 4.88 21.95 -6.69
N HIS A 127 4.91 20.63 -6.83
CA HIS A 127 5.07 19.93 -8.11
C HIS A 127 3.83 19.13 -8.51
N LYS A 128 2.71 19.25 -7.76
CA LYS A 128 1.46 18.52 -7.98
C LYS A 128 1.66 17.00 -8.07
N ILE A 129 2.39 16.43 -7.12
CA ILE A 129 2.71 15.00 -7.06
C ILE A 129 2.04 14.35 -5.85
N LEU A 130 1.52 13.14 -6.07
CA LEU A 130 1.09 12.21 -5.04
C LEU A 130 1.89 10.90 -5.17
N PHE A 131 2.50 10.48 -4.07
CA PHE A 131 3.24 9.22 -4.01
C PHE A 131 2.62 8.30 -2.97
N CYS A 132 2.09 7.14 -3.38
CA CYS A 132 1.59 6.16 -2.42
C CYS A 132 2.73 5.33 -1.85
N GLN A 133 2.85 5.34 -0.53
CA GLN A 133 3.85 4.60 0.22
C GLN A 133 3.59 3.10 0.17
N THR A 134 4.50 2.40 -0.48
CA THR A 134 4.59 0.95 -0.46
C THR A 134 5.91 0.53 0.18
N PRO A 135 5.91 -0.18 1.32
CA PRO A 135 7.18 -0.57 1.95
C PRO A 135 7.95 -1.62 1.13
N LYS A 136 9.29 -1.61 1.30
CA LYS A 136 10.25 -2.60 0.75
C LYS A 136 10.43 -2.60 -0.77
N VAL A 137 10.13 -1.46 -1.38
CA VAL A 137 10.26 -1.23 -2.84
C VAL A 137 10.99 0.08 -3.18
N GLY A 138 11.98 0.47 -2.39
CA GLY A 138 12.70 1.75 -2.58
C GLY A 138 12.01 2.98 -1.95
N ASN A 139 11.04 2.77 -1.06
CA ASN A 139 10.26 3.83 -0.42
C ASN A 139 11.07 4.90 0.32
N THR A 140 12.15 4.51 1.02
CA THR A 140 13.02 5.49 1.72
C THR A 140 13.63 6.48 0.73
N GLN A 141 14.06 6.00 -0.44
CA GLN A 141 14.66 6.86 -1.46
C GLN A 141 13.62 7.76 -2.13
N TRP A 142 12.42 7.25 -2.44
CA TRP A 142 11.33 8.09 -2.96
C TRP A 142 10.88 9.17 -1.98
N LYS A 143 10.88 8.87 -0.67
CA LYS A 143 10.67 9.90 0.35
C LYS A 143 11.75 10.98 0.30
N LYS A 144 13.03 10.60 0.20
CA LYS A 144 14.14 11.57 0.06
C LYS A 144 13.94 12.48 -1.16
N VAL A 145 13.57 11.91 -2.31
CA VAL A 145 13.23 12.69 -3.52
C VAL A 145 12.14 13.71 -3.23
N LEU A 146 11.03 13.32 -2.59
CA LEU A 146 9.93 14.24 -2.26
C LEU A 146 10.33 15.32 -1.24
N ILE A 147 11.18 14.97 -0.27
CA ILE A 147 11.71 15.91 0.73
C ILE A 147 12.53 17.02 0.05
N VAL A 148 13.40 16.65 -0.90
CA VAL A 148 14.17 17.62 -1.70
C VAL A 148 13.23 18.49 -2.54
N LEU A 149 12.23 17.89 -3.20
CA LEU A 149 11.26 18.63 -4.02
C LEU A 149 10.45 19.65 -3.20
N ASN A 150 10.10 19.32 -1.96
CA ASN A 150 9.44 20.25 -1.03
C ASN A 150 10.35 21.38 -0.54
N GLY A 151 11.66 21.34 -0.86
CA GLY A 151 12.62 22.39 -0.51
C GLY A 151 13.12 22.32 0.93
N ALA A 152 12.92 21.19 1.62
CA ALA A 152 13.40 21.01 2.99
C ALA A 152 14.91 20.76 3.04
N PHE A 153 15.51 20.24 1.96
CA PHE A 153 16.94 19.95 1.84
C PHE A 153 17.41 20.23 0.40
N SER A 154 18.69 20.58 0.23
CA SER A 154 19.32 20.86 -1.07
C SER A 154 19.64 19.61 -1.88
N SER A 155 19.91 18.49 -1.20
CA SER A 155 20.28 17.23 -1.85
C SER A 155 19.79 16.03 -1.04
N ILE A 156 19.76 14.85 -1.68
CA ILE A 156 19.29 13.60 -1.06
C ILE A 156 20.32 13.11 -0.02
N GLU A 157 21.60 13.33 -0.30
CA GLU A 157 22.74 12.90 0.49
C GLU A 157 22.78 13.56 1.86
N GLU A 158 22.27 14.79 1.96
CA GLU A 158 22.19 15.56 3.20
C GLU A 158 21.08 15.08 4.14
N ILE A 159 20.13 14.27 3.67
CA ILE A 159 18.96 13.87 4.47
C ILE A 159 19.33 12.71 5.40
N PRO A 160 19.31 12.91 6.74
CA PRO A 160 19.56 11.83 7.69
C PRO A 160 18.46 10.77 7.63
N GLU A 161 18.82 9.49 7.68
CA GLU A 161 17.85 8.39 7.53
C GLU A 161 16.78 8.38 8.64
N ASN A 162 17.15 8.76 9.85
CA ASN A 162 16.21 8.91 10.97
C ASN A 162 15.17 10.02 10.71
N VAL A 163 15.51 11.06 9.96
CA VAL A 163 14.57 12.13 9.59
C VAL A 163 13.56 11.65 8.56
N VAL A 164 13.97 10.85 7.57
CA VAL A 164 13.08 10.34 6.49
C VAL A 164 11.87 9.59 7.06
N HIS A 165 12.07 8.88 8.16
CA HIS A 165 11.05 8.07 8.81
C HIS A 165 10.31 8.79 9.94
N ASP A 166 10.75 9.98 10.35
CA ASP A 166 10.09 10.81 11.35
C ASP A 166 8.99 11.65 10.69
N HIS A 167 7.73 11.30 10.94
CA HIS A 167 6.57 11.94 10.32
C HIS A 167 6.41 13.42 10.70
N GLU A 168 6.90 13.83 11.86
CA GLU A 168 6.80 15.20 12.33
C GLU A 168 7.90 16.08 11.72
N LYS A 169 9.03 15.47 11.33
CA LYS A 169 10.22 16.20 10.89
C LYS A 169 10.52 16.08 9.40
N ASN A 170 9.96 15.11 8.70
CA ASN A 170 10.27 14.90 7.29
C ASN A 170 9.61 15.91 6.34
N GLY A 171 8.65 16.73 6.80
CA GLY A 171 8.00 17.73 5.96
C GLY A 171 7.26 17.13 4.76
N LEU A 172 6.76 15.89 4.89
CA LEU A 172 5.94 15.21 3.88
C LEU A 172 4.49 15.13 4.36
N PRO A 173 3.61 16.06 3.94
CA PRO A 173 2.19 15.99 4.24
C PRO A 173 1.58 14.70 3.74
N ARG A 174 0.68 14.10 4.53
CA ARG A 174 -0.13 12.96 4.12
C ARG A 174 -1.44 13.46 3.54
N LEU A 175 -2.00 12.79 2.55
CA LEU A 175 -3.22 13.23 1.90
C LEU A 175 -4.41 13.27 2.88
N SER A 176 -4.40 12.40 3.90
CA SER A 176 -5.37 12.39 4.99
C SER A 176 -5.37 13.62 5.90
N SER A 177 -4.34 14.48 5.86
CA SER A 177 -4.30 15.71 6.67
C SER A 177 -5.05 16.88 6.03
N PHE A 178 -5.60 16.71 4.83
CA PHE A 178 -6.32 17.74 4.09
C PHE A 178 -7.84 17.56 4.22
N SER A 179 -8.60 18.60 3.89
CA SER A 179 -10.07 18.50 3.82
C SER A 179 -10.55 17.63 2.65
N ASP A 180 -11.77 17.09 2.70
CA ASP A 180 -12.28 16.20 1.64
C ASP A 180 -12.30 16.85 0.24
N SER A 181 -12.59 18.15 0.16
CA SER A 181 -12.59 18.90 -1.10
C SER A 181 -11.18 19.01 -1.69
N GLU A 182 -10.19 19.24 -0.83
CA GLU A 182 -8.77 19.30 -1.13
C GLU A 182 -8.20 17.94 -1.53
N ILE A 183 -8.63 16.87 -0.86
CA ILE A 183 -8.28 15.49 -1.21
C ILE A 183 -8.77 15.18 -2.62
N ARG A 184 -10.06 15.41 -2.91
CA ARG A 184 -10.63 15.19 -4.24
C ARG A 184 -9.92 16.00 -5.32
N LYS A 185 -9.62 17.27 -5.05
CA LYS A 185 -8.88 18.15 -5.97
C LYS A 185 -7.51 17.55 -6.32
N ARG A 186 -6.76 17.08 -5.33
CA ARG A 186 -5.42 16.50 -5.53
C ARG A 186 -5.50 15.15 -6.25
N LEU A 187 -6.41 14.27 -5.84
CA LEU A 187 -6.63 12.98 -6.53
C LEU A 187 -7.04 13.17 -7.99
N ASN A 188 -7.74 14.24 -8.34
CA ASN A 188 -8.13 14.49 -9.73
C ASN A 188 -7.01 15.13 -10.57
N LEU A 189 -6.21 16.03 -9.98
CA LEU A 189 -5.31 16.90 -10.76
C LEU A 189 -3.84 16.52 -10.68
N TYR A 190 -3.41 15.77 -9.67
CA TYR A 190 -1.99 15.55 -9.41
C TYR A 190 -1.47 14.31 -10.15
N PHE A 191 -0.19 14.36 -10.52
CA PHE A 191 0.54 13.20 -11.00
C PHE A 191 0.67 12.18 -9.85
N LYS A 192 0.25 10.94 -10.08
CA LYS A 192 0.15 9.91 -9.05
C LYS A 192 1.02 8.72 -9.43
N PHE A 193 1.88 8.25 -8.52
CA PHE A 193 2.61 7.01 -8.77
C PHE A 193 2.87 6.23 -7.49
N PHE A 194 3.19 4.95 -7.67
CA PHE A 194 3.73 4.09 -6.63
C PHE A 194 4.55 2.97 -7.25
N ILE A 195 5.31 2.28 -6.41
CA ILE A 195 6.18 1.18 -6.82
C ILE A 195 5.63 -0.12 -6.22
N VAL A 196 5.73 -1.21 -6.99
CA VAL A 196 5.40 -2.57 -6.56
C VAL A 196 6.64 -3.45 -6.67
N ARG A 197 6.58 -4.64 -6.09
CA ARG A 197 7.61 -5.69 -6.13
C ARG A 197 6.89 -7.03 -6.06
N ASP A 198 7.52 -8.09 -6.55
CA ASP A 198 7.03 -9.45 -6.37
C ASP A 198 6.54 -9.65 -4.91
N PRO A 199 5.28 -10.08 -4.69
CA PRO A 199 4.70 -10.12 -3.36
C PRO A 199 5.51 -10.98 -2.38
N PHE A 200 6.07 -12.11 -2.81
CA PHE A 200 6.83 -13.00 -1.92
C PHE A 200 8.23 -12.48 -1.63
N GLU A 201 8.91 -11.87 -2.61
CA GLU A 201 10.15 -11.16 -2.35
C GLU A 201 9.96 -9.98 -1.40
N ARG A 202 8.86 -9.24 -1.54
CA ARG A 202 8.51 -8.14 -0.61
C ARG A 202 8.35 -8.66 0.81
N LEU A 203 7.66 -9.78 1.01
CA LEU A 203 7.49 -10.40 2.32
C LEU A 203 8.83 -10.87 2.92
N ILE A 204 9.70 -11.48 2.11
CA ILE A 204 11.05 -11.86 2.55
C ILE A 204 11.84 -10.61 2.97
N SER A 205 11.78 -9.54 2.17
CA SER A 205 12.44 -8.27 2.50
C SER A 205 11.89 -7.66 3.80
N ALA A 206 10.58 -7.70 4.02
CA ALA A 206 9.95 -7.23 5.25
C ALA A 206 10.39 -8.06 6.45
N PHE A 207 10.39 -9.40 6.32
CA PHE A 207 10.78 -10.30 7.39
C PHE A 207 12.25 -10.10 7.80
N LYS A 208 13.16 -10.02 6.82
CA LYS A 208 14.58 -9.78 7.09
C LYS A 208 14.79 -8.44 7.82
N ASP A 209 14.17 -7.39 7.31
CA ASP A 209 14.29 -6.05 7.88
C ASP A 209 13.78 -5.99 9.32
N LYS A 210 12.58 -6.52 9.58
CA LYS A 210 11.90 -6.33 10.86
C LYS A 210 12.26 -7.36 11.93
N PHE A 211 12.56 -8.60 11.54
CA PHE A 211 12.74 -9.69 12.50
C PHE A 211 14.14 -10.30 12.50
N VAL A 212 14.93 -10.14 11.43
CA VAL A 212 16.32 -10.66 11.37
C VAL A 212 17.33 -9.58 11.74
N HIS A 213 17.30 -8.44 11.02
CA HIS A 213 18.19 -7.32 11.32
C HIS A 213 17.74 -6.54 12.55
N ASN A 214 16.42 -6.54 12.82
CA ASN A 214 15.75 -5.90 13.95
C ASN A 214 16.17 -4.44 14.16
N PRO A 215 15.37 -3.46 13.69
CA PRO A 215 15.71 -2.05 13.78
C PRO A 215 15.85 -1.62 15.24
N ARG A 216 16.96 -0.96 15.60
CA ARG A 216 17.20 -0.43 16.96
C ARG A 216 16.09 0.50 17.45
N PHE A 217 15.40 1.19 16.52
CA PHE A 217 14.38 2.19 16.81
C PHE A 217 12.94 1.69 16.61
N GLU A 218 12.74 0.38 16.43
CA GLU A 218 11.41 -0.23 16.26
C GLU A 218 11.25 -1.48 17.17
N PRO A 219 11.37 -1.31 18.51
CA PRO A 219 11.44 -2.43 19.45
C PRO A 219 10.19 -3.33 19.46
N TRP A 220 9.02 -2.81 19.09
CA TRP A 220 7.76 -3.55 19.06
C TRP A 220 7.79 -4.79 18.16
N TYR A 221 8.60 -4.81 17.08
CA TYR A 221 8.74 -6.02 16.26
C TYR A 221 9.31 -7.20 17.05
N ARG A 222 10.30 -6.93 17.90
CA ARG A 222 10.94 -7.95 18.75
C ARG A 222 10.13 -8.27 20.00
N HIS A 223 9.56 -7.26 20.65
CA HIS A 223 9.00 -7.41 21.98
C HIS A 223 7.49 -7.76 21.99
N GLU A 224 6.76 -7.41 20.93
CA GLU A 224 5.31 -7.58 20.89
C GLU A 224 4.87 -8.46 19.71
N ILE A 225 5.27 -8.09 18.49
CA ILE A 225 4.79 -8.71 17.26
C ILE A 225 5.35 -10.13 17.11
N ALA A 226 6.68 -10.30 17.14
CA ALA A 226 7.29 -11.62 17.01
C ALA A 226 6.78 -12.60 18.08
N PRO A 227 6.75 -12.27 19.38
CA PRO A 227 6.16 -13.14 20.40
C PRO A 227 4.69 -13.45 20.15
N GLY A 228 3.89 -12.48 19.70
CA GLY A 228 2.48 -12.70 19.33
C GLY A 228 2.30 -13.74 18.23
N ILE A 229 3.09 -13.62 17.16
CA ILE A 229 3.08 -14.57 16.05
C ILE A 229 3.56 -15.95 16.52
N ILE A 230 4.70 -16.02 17.23
CA ILE A 230 5.25 -17.29 17.72
C ILE A 230 4.23 -18.03 18.58
N ARG A 231 3.62 -17.34 19.57
CA ARG A 231 2.66 -17.96 20.49
C ARG A 231 1.49 -18.64 19.76
N LYS A 232 1.01 -18.04 18.67
CA LYS A 232 -0.17 -18.54 17.94
C LYS A 232 0.19 -19.56 16.85
N TYR A 233 1.30 -19.38 16.13
CA TYR A 233 1.57 -20.10 14.88
C TYR A 233 2.75 -21.08 14.91
N ARG A 234 3.60 -21.05 15.94
CA ARG A 234 4.72 -22.00 16.10
C ARG A 234 4.18 -23.41 16.32
N LYS A 235 4.41 -24.31 15.36
CA LYS A 235 4.03 -25.73 15.50
C LYS A 235 4.91 -26.45 16.52
N ASN A 236 6.23 -26.30 16.40
CA ASN A 236 7.17 -26.93 17.31
C ASN A 236 7.42 -26.05 18.55
N ARG A 237 6.77 -26.38 19.67
CA ARG A 237 6.91 -25.64 20.93
C ARG A 237 8.27 -25.82 21.61
N THR A 238 9.09 -26.80 21.21
CA THR A 238 10.45 -26.98 21.75
C THR A 238 11.49 -26.10 21.04
N GLU A 239 11.14 -25.51 19.89
CA GLU A 239 12.03 -24.60 19.17
C GLU A 239 12.18 -23.28 19.95
N THR A 240 13.41 -22.94 20.32
CA THR A 240 13.75 -21.77 21.15
C THR A 240 14.25 -20.58 20.33
N LYS A 241 14.51 -20.75 19.03
CA LYS A 241 14.87 -19.63 18.15
C LYS A 241 13.74 -18.59 18.10
N GLY A 242 14.14 -17.35 17.79
CA GLY A 242 13.22 -16.24 17.50
C GLY A 242 12.27 -16.54 16.34
N LEU A 243 11.46 -15.57 15.96
CA LEU A 243 10.43 -15.74 14.93
C LEU A 243 11.05 -16.32 13.66
N GLN A 244 10.51 -17.44 13.16
CA GLN A 244 10.95 -18.07 11.92
C GLN A 244 10.09 -17.59 10.76
N PHE A 245 10.63 -17.64 9.53
CA PHE A 245 9.87 -17.24 8.35
C PHE A 245 8.61 -18.09 8.16
N GLU A 246 8.67 -19.37 8.53
CA GLU A 246 7.50 -20.25 8.49
C GLU A 246 6.38 -19.82 9.46
N ASP A 247 6.73 -19.33 10.65
CA ASP A 247 5.74 -18.78 11.59
C ASP A 247 5.05 -17.55 10.97
N PHE A 248 5.82 -16.71 10.28
CA PHE A 248 5.34 -15.51 9.59
C PHE A 248 4.42 -15.86 8.41
N VAL A 249 4.79 -16.84 7.59
CA VAL A 249 3.94 -17.33 6.47
C VAL A 249 2.59 -17.86 6.99
N ARG A 250 2.59 -18.61 8.10
CA ARG A 250 1.35 -19.12 8.70
C ARG A 250 0.47 -18.01 9.25
N TYR A 251 1.06 -17.00 9.89
CA TYR A 251 0.34 -15.82 10.34
C TYR A 251 -0.33 -15.10 9.18
N LEU A 252 0.43 -14.84 8.11
CA LEU A 252 -0.10 -14.10 6.97
C LEU A 252 -1.17 -14.86 6.20
N GLY A 253 -1.05 -16.19 6.09
CA GLY A 253 -2.03 -17.05 5.43
C GLY A 253 -3.22 -17.47 6.30
N ASP A 254 -3.30 -17.06 7.57
CA ASP A 254 -4.45 -17.38 8.42
C ASP A 254 -5.60 -16.41 8.13
N PRO A 255 -6.79 -16.86 7.66
CA PRO A 255 -7.93 -15.97 7.44
C PRO A 255 -8.44 -15.28 8.72
N ASN A 256 -8.06 -15.80 9.91
CA ASN A 256 -8.41 -15.25 11.22
C ASN A 256 -7.25 -14.47 11.87
N HIS A 257 -6.30 -13.99 11.08
CA HIS A 257 -5.16 -13.18 11.55
C HIS A 257 -5.57 -11.77 12.01
N ARG A 258 -6.75 -11.29 11.61
CA ARG A 258 -7.27 -9.93 11.87
C ARG A 258 -7.16 -9.46 13.32
N TRP A 259 -7.36 -10.34 14.30
CA TRP A 259 -7.22 -9.97 15.72
C TRP A 259 -5.79 -9.53 16.06
N LEU A 260 -4.78 -10.21 15.51
CA LEU A 260 -3.38 -9.81 15.67
C LEU A 260 -3.08 -8.53 14.87
N ASP A 261 -3.66 -8.36 13.68
CA ASP A 261 -3.48 -7.14 12.89
C ASP A 261 -3.97 -5.91 13.66
N VAL A 262 -5.13 -6.00 14.33
CA VAL A 262 -5.65 -4.94 15.20
C VAL A 262 -4.70 -4.68 16.39
N GLN A 263 -4.15 -5.74 16.99
CA GLN A 263 -3.20 -5.60 18.09
C GLN A 263 -1.88 -4.94 17.64
N PHE A 264 -1.39 -5.29 16.46
CA PHE A 264 -0.13 -4.77 15.91
C PHE A 264 -0.28 -3.36 15.33
N GLY A 265 -1.50 -2.95 14.98
CA GLY A 265 -1.82 -1.61 14.50
C GLY A 265 -1.04 -1.23 13.25
N ASP A 266 -0.61 0.04 13.18
CA ASP A 266 0.08 0.61 12.01
C ASP A 266 1.42 -0.05 11.67
N HIS A 267 1.95 -0.93 12.53
CA HIS A 267 3.21 -1.63 12.29
C HIS A 267 3.10 -2.75 11.25
N ILE A 268 1.87 -3.19 10.89
CA ILE A 268 1.68 -4.24 9.88
C ILE A 268 1.95 -3.79 8.46
N ILE A 269 2.09 -2.48 8.22
CA ILE A 269 2.18 -1.86 6.89
C ILE A 269 3.20 -2.51 5.95
N HIS A 270 4.23 -3.18 6.48
CA HIS A 270 5.28 -3.80 5.70
C HIS A 270 4.86 -5.07 4.95
N TRP A 271 3.74 -5.69 5.35
CA TRP A 271 3.21 -6.93 4.75
C TRP A 271 1.71 -6.85 4.44
N VAL A 272 1.15 -5.65 4.36
CA VAL A 272 -0.20 -5.40 3.85
C VAL A 272 -0.18 -5.48 2.32
N THR A 273 -1.30 -5.87 1.69
CA THR A 273 -1.42 -5.93 0.21
C THR A 273 -1.32 -4.55 -0.42
N TYR A 274 -0.96 -4.46 -1.69
CA TYR A 274 -0.94 -3.16 -2.38
C TYR A 274 -2.34 -2.58 -2.57
N VAL A 275 -3.34 -3.47 -2.69
CA VAL A 275 -4.76 -3.08 -2.72
C VAL A 275 -5.13 -2.31 -1.45
N GLU A 276 -4.87 -2.89 -0.29
CA GLU A 276 -5.15 -2.26 1.01
C GLU A 276 -4.29 -1.01 1.30
N LEU A 277 -3.07 -0.93 0.74
CA LEU A 277 -2.19 0.23 0.93
C LEU A 277 -2.58 1.43 0.05
N CYS A 278 -2.95 1.18 -1.21
CA CYS A 278 -2.96 2.20 -2.27
C CYS A 278 -4.24 2.25 -3.11
N ALA A 279 -5.21 1.34 -2.91
CA ALA A 279 -6.51 1.33 -3.60
C ALA A 279 -6.39 1.58 -5.12
N PRO A 280 -5.65 0.73 -5.87
CA PRO A 280 -5.28 0.99 -7.26
C PRO A 280 -6.46 0.92 -8.24
N CYS A 281 -7.59 0.32 -7.85
CA CYS A 281 -8.81 0.32 -8.67
C CYS A 281 -9.70 1.55 -8.42
N GLU A 282 -9.54 2.22 -7.28
CA GLU A 282 -10.28 3.40 -6.88
C GLU A 282 -9.53 4.71 -7.18
N ILE A 283 -8.20 4.65 -7.26
CA ILE A 283 -7.34 5.81 -7.53
C ILE A 283 -6.68 5.64 -8.91
N THR A 284 -6.90 6.61 -9.80
CA THR A 284 -6.29 6.63 -11.13
C THR A 284 -4.82 7.04 -11.06
N TYR A 285 -3.92 6.05 -11.00
CA TYR A 285 -2.47 6.29 -11.03
C TYR A 285 -1.97 6.66 -12.43
N SER A 286 -0.96 7.55 -12.46
CA SER A 286 -0.28 8.00 -13.68
C SER A 286 0.83 7.04 -14.09
N VAL A 287 1.55 6.45 -13.13
CA VAL A 287 2.60 5.44 -13.37
C VAL A 287 2.62 4.42 -12.23
N ILE A 288 2.87 3.16 -12.58
CA ILE A 288 3.17 2.07 -11.64
C ILE A 288 4.55 1.53 -12.00
N GLY A 289 5.49 1.74 -11.08
CA GLY A 289 6.86 1.23 -11.21
C GLY A 289 6.98 -0.15 -10.57
N HIS A 290 7.94 -0.94 -11.02
CA HIS A 290 8.34 -2.21 -10.44
C HIS A 290 9.73 -2.05 -9.84
N HIS A 291 9.93 -2.64 -8.67
CA HIS A 291 11.22 -2.64 -8.00
C HIS A 291 12.29 -3.35 -8.82
N GLU A 292 11.89 -4.38 -9.57
CA GLU A 292 12.74 -5.17 -10.47
C GLU A 292 13.29 -4.36 -11.65
N THR A 293 12.56 -3.31 -12.07
CA THR A 293 12.95 -2.40 -13.16
C THR A 293 13.16 -0.97 -12.66
N LEU A 294 13.45 -0.79 -11.37
CA LEU A 294 13.49 0.54 -10.75
C LEU A 294 14.56 1.46 -11.35
N GLU A 295 15.64 0.89 -11.88
CA GLU A 295 16.70 1.61 -12.61
C GLU A 295 16.17 2.34 -13.85
N ASP A 296 15.20 1.73 -14.56
CA ASP A 296 14.52 2.31 -15.71
C ASP A 296 13.31 3.16 -15.30
N ASP A 297 12.53 2.66 -14.34
CA ASP A 297 11.26 3.26 -13.96
C ASP A 297 11.43 4.58 -13.22
N ALA A 298 12.46 4.73 -12.37
CA ALA A 298 12.63 5.94 -11.59
C ALA A 298 12.95 7.17 -12.46
N PRO A 299 13.92 7.12 -13.41
CA PRO A 299 14.13 8.20 -14.38
C PRO A 299 12.88 8.50 -15.22
N TYR A 300 12.15 7.46 -15.67
CA TYR A 300 10.91 7.66 -16.41
C TYR A 300 9.85 8.41 -15.60
N ILE A 301 9.63 8.02 -14.33
CA ILE A 301 8.66 8.66 -13.42
C ILE A 301 8.99 10.13 -13.24
N LEU A 302 10.27 10.47 -12.99
CA LEU A 302 10.70 11.86 -12.81
C LEU A 302 10.44 12.69 -14.07
N LYS A 303 10.73 12.13 -15.24
CA LYS A 303 10.48 12.77 -16.54
C LYS A 303 9.00 12.95 -16.82
N ALA A 304 8.18 11.92 -16.57
CA ALA A 304 6.74 11.95 -16.76
C ALA A 304 6.04 12.94 -15.80
N ALA A 305 6.60 13.14 -14.61
CA ALA A 305 6.17 14.17 -13.67
C ALA A 305 6.73 15.57 -13.97
N GLY A 306 7.62 15.72 -14.95
CA GLY A 306 8.23 17.00 -15.34
C GLY A 306 9.20 17.56 -14.29
N ILE A 307 9.87 16.70 -13.52
CA ILE A 307 10.77 17.09 -12.41
C ILE A 307 12.18 16.48 -12.53
N ASP A 308 12.49 15.81 -13.64
CA ASP A 308 13.80 15.22 -13.95
C ASP A 308 14.95 16.23 -14.00
N HIS A 309 14.64 17.51 -14.25
CA HIS A 309 15.61 18.62 -14.20
C HIS A 309 15.87 19.16 -12.79
N LEU A 310 15.07 18.77 -11.79
CA LEU A 310 15.17 19.28 -10.41
C LEU A 310 15.84 18.30 -9.45
N VAL A 311 15.67 17.00 -9.71
CA VAL A 311 16.13 15.93 -8.82
C VAL A 311 16.39 14.67 -9.63
N SER A 312 17.30 13.83 -9.14
CA SER A 312 17.54 12.48 -9.66
C SER A 312 17.23 11.44 -8.60
N TYR A 313 16.85 10.25 -9.03
CA TYR A 313 16.74 9.12 -8.10
C TYR A 313 18.13 8.68 -7.65
N PRO A 314 18.34 8.33 -6.36
CA PRO A 314 19.66 7.93 -5.88
C PRO A 314 20.20 6.71 -6.61
N THR A 315 21.52 6.63 -6.76
CA THR A 315 22.19 5.49 -7.38
C THR A 315 21.76 4.19 -6.71
N ILE A 316 21.24 3.26 -7.50
CA ILE A 316 20.80 1.95 -7.04
C ILE A 316 22.02 1.02 -6.99
N PRO A 317 22.36 0.43 -5.84
CA PRO A 317 23.46 -0.53 -5.78
C PRO A 317 23.14 -1.78 -6.62
N PRO A 318 24.13 -2.32 -7.36
CA PRO A 318 23.92 -3.48 -8.23
C PRO A 318 23.33 -4.68 -7.50
N GLY A 319 22.36 -5.35 -8.13
CA GLY A 319 21.77 -6.61 -7.65
C GLY A 319 20.74 -6.48 -6.53
N ILE A 320 20.41 -5.27 -6.07
CA ILE A 320 19.37 -5.06 -5.05
C ILE A 320 17.96 -5.22 -5.63
N THR A 321 17.76 -4.78 -6.87
CA THR A 321 16.48 -4.70 -7.58
C THR A 321 16.06 -6.01 -8.23
N VAL A 322 17.03 -6.81 -8.68
CA VAL A 322 16.79 -8.04 -9.46
C VAL A 322 16.03 -9.10 -8.67
N TYR A 323 14.98 -9.65 -9.28
CA TYR A 323 14.25 -10.80 -8.75
C TYR A 323 15.17 -12.02 -8.60
N ASN A 324 15.16 -12.65 -7.42
CA ASN A 324 16.02 -13.78 -7.10
C ASN A 324 15.18 -15.00 -6.70
N ARG A 325 14.87 -15.84 -7.69
CA ARG A 325 14.11 -17.09 -7.51
C ARG A 325 14.74 -18.01 -6.47
N THR A 326 16.05 -18.23 -6.52
CA THR A 326 16.77 -19.12 -5.60
C THR A 326 16.65 -18.66 -4.14
N LYS A 327 16.63 -17.34 -3.90
CA LYS A 327 16.35 -16.75 -2.58
C LYS A 327 14.93 -17.09 -2.14
N VAL A 328 13.94 -16.93 -3.02
CA VAL A 328 12.54 -17.29 -2.71
C VAL A 328 12.43 -18.78 -2.37
N GLU A 329 12.93 -19.67 -3.22
CA GLU A 329 12.95 -21.12 -2.99
C GLU A 329 13.55 -21.49 -1.64
N ARG A 330 14.70 -20.88 -1.30
CA ARG A 330 15.37 -21.12 -0.02
C ARG A 330 14.53 -20.71 1.19
N TYR A 331 13.86 -19.55 1.15
CA TYR A 331 13.03 -19.09 2.26
C TYR A 331 11.77 -19.93 2.44
N PHE A 332 11.19 -20.42 1.35
CA PHE A 332 9.99 -21.26 1.38
C PHE A 332 10.29 -22.76 1.53
N SER A 333 11.57 -23.16 1.48
CA SER A 333 12.01 -24.54 1.69
C SER A 333 11.52 -25.10 3.03
N GLY A 334 10.84 -26.24 2.99
CA GLY A 334 10.30 -26.92 4.17
C GLY A 334 8.95 -26.39 4.66
N ILE A 335 8.44 -25.30 4.10
CA ILE A 335 7.09 -24.80 4.41
C ILE A 335 6.06 -25.66 3.67
N SER A 336 5.00 -26.08 4.37
CA SER A 336 3.97 -26.93 3.75
C SER A 336 3.25 -26.20 2.61
N LYS A 337 2.99 -26.91 1.49
CA LYS A 337 2.24 -26.38 0.33
C LYS A 337 0.90 -25.76 0.72
N ARG A 338 0.23 -26.30 1.74
CA ARG A 338 -1.01 -25.73 2.29
C ARG A 338 -0.81 -24.32 2.83
N ASP A 339 0.24 -24.10 3.63
CA ASP A 339 0.52 -22.81 4.23
C ASP A 339 0.97 -21.81 3.12
N ILE A 340 1.69 -22.25 2.09
CA ILE A 340 2.05 -21.44 0.91
C ILE A 340 0.81 -21.06 0.08
N ARG A 341 -0.10 -21.99 -0.20
CA ARG A 341 -1.35 -21.69 -0.94
C ARG A 341 -2.22 -20.67 -0.23
N ARG A 342 -2.31 -20.77 1.10
CA ARG A 342 -3.03 -19.80 1.93
C ARG A 342 -2.40 -18.42 1.87
N LEU A 343 -1.07 -18.34 1.91
CA LEU A 343 -0.36 -17.10 1.71
C LEU A 343 -0.64 -16.51 0.32
N TYR A 344 -0.52 -17.33 -0.72
CA TYR A 344 -0.81 -16.91 -2.10
C TYR A 344 -2.24 -16.36 -2.22
N ALA A 345 -3.25 -17.06 -1.69
CA ALA A 345 -4.64 -16.61 -1.73
C ALA A 345 -4.86 -15.22 -1.13
N ARG A 346 -4.07 -14.82 -0.11
CA ARG A 346 -4.12 -13.46 0.45
C ARG A 346 -3.52 -12.41 -0.50
N PHE A 347 -2.47 -12.76 -1.25
CA PHE A 347 -1.74 -11.84 -2.13
C PHE A 347 -2.08 -12.03 -3.61
N GLU A 348 -3.05 -12.87 -3.95
CA GLU A 348 -3.44 -13.20 -5.33
C GLU A 348 -3.79 -11.94 -6.14
N GLY A 349 -4.48 -10.99 -5.50
CA GLY A 349 -4.76 -9.68 -6.09
C GLY A 349 -3.49 -8.93 -6.49
N ASP A 350 -2.47 -8.90 -5.63
CA ASP A 350 -1.18 -8.25 -5.92
C ASP A 350 -0.46 -8.95 -7.09
N PHE A 351 -0.51 -10.28 -7.19
CA PHE A 351 0.07 -10.99 -8.33
C PHE A 351 -0.62 -10.60 -9.65
N LYS A 352 -1.95 -10.64 -9.66
CA LYS A 352 -2.76 -10.39 -10.86
C LYS A 352 -2.72 -8.93 -11.31
N LEU A 353 -2.91 -7.98 -10.40
CA LEU A 353 -2.96 -6.54 -10.70
C LEU A 353 -1.68 -6.01 -11.34
N PHE A 354 -0.54 -6.59 -10.96
CA PHE A 354 0.77 -6.11 -11.36
C PHE A 354 1.54 -7.09 -12.26
N GLY A 355 0.88 -8.13 -12.77
CA GLY A 355 1.48 -9.03 -13.77
C GLY A 355 2.65 -9.86 -13.26
N TYR A 356 2.70 -10.15 -11.96
CA TYR A 356 3.67 -11.10 -11.42
C TYR A 356 3.23 -12.53 -11.72
N GLN A 357 4.19 -13.38 -12.05
CA GLN A 357 3.92 -14.79 -12.30
C GLN A 357 3.54 -15.50 -11.00
N GLU A 358 2.57 -16.42 -11.10
CA GLU A 358 2.22 -17.27 -9.96
C GLU A 358 3.46 -18.09 -9.53
N PRO A 359 3.69 -18.28 -8.22
CA PRO A 359 4.86 -18.98 -7.74
C PRO A 359 4.67 -20.50 -7.81
N ASP A 360 4.34 -21.03 -9.00
CA ASP A 360 4.05 -22.44 -9.25
C ASP A 360 5.18 -23.37 -8.81
N PHE A 361 6.42 -22.91 -8.93
CA PHE A 361 7.61 -23.63 -8.45
C PHE A 361 7.62 -23.90 -6.94
N LEU A 362 6.80 -23.20 -6.15
CA LEU A 362 6.57 -23.47 -4.72
C LEU A 362 5.32 -24.32 -4.46
N LEU A 363 4.39 -24.38 -5.43
CA LEU A 363 3.06 -24.97 -5.29
C LEU A 363 2.96 -26.36 -5.92
N ASN A 364 3.81 -26.66 -6.90
CA ASN A 364 3.89 -27.90 -7.66
C ASN A 364 4.50 -29.05 -6.86
#